data_AF-A0A383RCN0-F1
#
_entry.id   AF-A0A383RCN0-F1
#
_cell.length_a   1.000
_cell.length_b   1.000
_cell.length_c   1.000
_cell.angle_alpha   90.00
_cell.angle_beta   90.00
_cell.angle_gamma   90.00
#
_symmetry.space_group_name_H-M   'P 1'
#
loop_
_entity.id
_entity.type
_entity.pdbx_description
1 polymer ?
#
loop_
_entity_poly.entity_id
_entity_poly.type
_entity_poly.pdbx_seq_one_letter_code
_entity_poly.pdbx_strand_id
1 'polypeptide(L)'
;MFREMHKSKIHRAVVTEANLNYVGSITIDQEILDASNILENEKVQVVNINNGARLETYVIAGPRGSGMICLNGAAARLVLVSSLTGLPYRNTEEVAEMLARGLTEPVNWQAVLAFQKSIGITVSVELGPGKVLKRLASSDAELRVFAFDDKEDEARLVAASQSTDTYSVELLTRCLAIATGLRNRNWNANEYEQGVASPYRGVQQLVERLRETGEQVADAHVQQALAMLESVFRTKGTSAEEKERRLARLCEEFDLPSLPGVTPYAGSLL
;
A
#
# COMPACT_ATOMS: atom_id res chain seq x y z
N MET A 1 3.28 -44.12 4.80
CA MET A 1 3.50 -43.23 3.64
C MET A 1 2.69 -41.97 3.89
N PHE A 2 3.33 -40.80 3.86
CA PHE A 2 2.65 -39.51 4.02
C PHE A 2 2.20 -38.98 2.65
N ARG A 3 1.06 -38.28 2.61
CA ARG A 3 0.57 -37.55 1.42
C ARG A 3 0.54 -36.07 1.78
N GLU A 4 1.12 -35.23 0.92
CA GLU A 4 1.08 -33.78 1.08
C GLU A 4 0.01 -33.18 0.17
N MET A 5 -0.85 -32.34 0.75
CA MET A 5 -1.96 -31.70 0.05
C MET A 5 -1.87 -30.18 0.28
N HIS A 6 -2.11 -29.38 -0.77
CA HIS A 6 -2.18 -27.93 -0.62
C HIS A 6 -3.51 -27.52 0.02
N LYS A 7 -3.45 -26.87 1.19
CA LYS A 7 -4.61 -26.33 1.90
C LYS A 7 -5.17 -25.08 1.21
N SER A 8 -4.28 -24.16 0.85
CA SER A 8 -4.60 -22.82 0.35
C SER A 8 -3.69 -22.42 -0.80
N LYS A 9 -4.11 -21.45 -1.63
CA LYS A 9 -3.31 -20.95 -2.75
C LYS A 9 -3.55 -19.46 -2.98
N ILE A 10 -2.47 -18.69 -3.01
CA ILE A 10 -2.45 -17.34 -3.57
C ILE A 10 -1.88 -17.46 -4.99
N HIS A 11 -2.64 -17.02 -5.99
CA HIS A 11 -2.24 -17.16 -7.39
C HIS A 11 -1.79 -15.82 -7.96
N ARG A 12 -0.60 -15.81 -8.61
CA ARG A 12 0.00 -14.63 -9.26
C ARG A 12 0.18 -13.43 -8.32
N ALA A 13 0.57 -13.69 -7.06
CA ALA A 13 1.03 -12.64 -6.17
C ALA A 13 2.22 -11.89 -6.82
N VAL A 14 2.20 -10.56 -6.72
CA VAL A 14 3.29 -9.69 -7.18
C VAL A 14 4.15 -9.36 -5.98
N VAL A 15 5.46 -9.59 -6.07
CA VAL A 15 6.39 -9.19 -5.00
C VAL A 15 6.45 -7.68 -4.95
N THR A 16 6.04 -7.11 -3.82
CA THR A 16 6.03 -5.66 -3.59
C THR A 16 7.31 -5.18 -2.92
N GLU A 17 7.99 -6.08 -2.19
CA GLU A 17 9.20 -5.76 -1.45
C GLU A 17 10.13 -6.99 -1.36
N ALA A 18 11.43 -6.75 -1.20
CA ALA A 18 12.41 -7.78 -0.92
C ALA A 18 13.41 -7.28 0.12
N ASN A 19 13.40 -7.89 1.31
CA ASN A 19 14.26 -7.47 2.42
C ASN A 19 15.35 -8.52 2.70
N LEU A 20 16.52 -8.31 2.11
CA LEU A 20 17.66 -9.24 2.23
C LEU A 20 18.21 -9.37 3.65
N ASN A 21 18.09 -8.32 4.47
CA ASN A 21 18.73 -8.24 5.79
C ASN A 21 17.84 -8.76 6.91
N TYR A 22 16.63 -9.23 6.60
CA TYR A 22 15.71 -9.83 7.57
C TYR A 22 15.89 -11.35 7.66
N VAL A 23 15.31 -11.96 8.71
CA VAL A 23 15.32 -13.42 8.90
C VAL A 23 14.38 -14.08 7.88
N GLY A 24 14.83 -15.17 7.25
CA GLY A 24 14.11 -15.81 6.15
C GLY A 24 12.64 -16.11 6.47
N SER A 25 11.73 -15.51 5.71
CA SER A 25 10.26 -15.59 5.84
C SER A 25 9.61 -14.98 4.58
N ILE A 26 8.28 -15.04 4.49
CA ILE A 26 7.49 -14.21 3.57
C ILE A 26 6.50 -13.37 4.38
N THR A 27 6.53 -12.06 4.23
CA THR A 27 5.50 -11.17 4.79
C THR A 27 4.36 -11.04 3.80
N ILE A 28 3.14 -11.30 4.24
CA ILE A 28 1.93 -11.21 3.41
C ILE A 28 0.92 -10.33 4.13
N ASP A 29 0.30 -9.42 3.39
CA ASP A 29 -0.84 -8.63 3.83
C ASP A 29 -1.90 -9.44 4.58
N GLN A 30 -2.37 -8.93 5.72
CA GLN A 30 -3.34 -9.63 6.56
C GLN A 30 -4.69 -9.92 5.87
N GLU A 31 -5.19 -9.06 4.99
CA GLU A 31 -6.43 -9.33 4.22
C GLU A 31 -6.24 -10.50 3.26
N ILE A 32 -5.08 -10.61 2.62
CA ILE A 32 -4.74 -11.74 1.76
C ILE A 32 -4.64 -13.02 2.58
N LEU A 33 -4.06 -12.97 3.78
CA LEU A 33 -3.97 -14.11 4.69
C LEU A 33 -5.35 -14.60 5.12
N ASP A 34 -6.24 -13.69 5.53
CA ASP A 34 -7.61 -14.00 5.91
C ASP A 34 -8.38 -14.62 4.74
N ALA A 35 -8.30 -14.01 3.55
CA ALA A 35 -9.01 -14.47 2.36
C ALA A 35 -8.51 -15.83 1.87
N SER A 36 -7.21 -16.11 2.02
CA SER A 36 -6.60 -17.38 1.63
C SER A 36 -6.64 -18.44 2.73
N ASN A 37 -7.08 -18.11 3.95
CA ASN A 37 -7.03 -18.99 5.12
C ASN A 37 -5.61 -19.53 5.37
N ILE A 38 -4.59 -18.68 5.23
CA ILE A 38 -3.20 -18.98 5.59
C ILE A 38 -2.91 -18.27 6.91
N LEU A 39 -2.37 -18.99 7.88
CA LEU A 39 -2.07 -18.44 9.20
C LEU A 39 -0.65 -17.88 9.28
N GLU A 40 -0.44 -16.94 10.19
CA GLU A 40 0.91 -16.53 10.57
C GLU A 40 1.69 -17.73 11.12
N ASN A 41 2.98 -17.81 10.78
CA ASN A 41 3.88 -18.94 11.02
C ASN A 41 3.52 -20.24 10.28
N GLU A 42 2.49 -20.25 9.41
CA GLU A 42 2.18 -21.42 8.59
C GLU A 42 3.29 -21.66 7.55
N LYS A 43 3.72 -22.91 7.41
CA LYS A 43 4.67 -23.31 6.37
C LYS A 43 4.02 -23.17 5.00
N VAL A 44 4.65 -22.44 4.10
CA VAL A 44 4.20 -22.22 2.73
C VAL A 44 5.28 -22.59 1.73
N GLN A 45 4.84 -22.96 0.53
CA GLN A 45 5.71 -23.13 -0.63
C GLN A 45 5.49 -21.98 -1.60
N VAL A 46 6.56 -21.28 -1.95
CA VAL A 46 6.55 -20.18 -2.92
C VAL A 46 7.17 -20.68 -4.22
N VAL A 47 6.46 -20.44 -5.32
CA VAL A 47 6.90 -20.79 -6.67
C VAL A 47 7.07 -19.50 -7.47
N ASN A 48 8.32 -19.17 -7.82
CA ASN A 48 8.61 -18.04 -8.68
C ASN A 48 8.49 -18.48 -10.16
N ILE A 49 7.50 -17.95 -10.85
CA ILE A 49 7.21 -18.31 -12.25
C ILE A 49 8.25 -17.75 -13.23
N ASN A 50 8.99 -16.70 -12.86
CA ASN A 50 9.94 -16.03 -13.75
C ASN A 50 11.25 -16.80 -13.92
N ASN A 51 11.61 -17.66 -12.95
CA ASN A 51 12.85 -18.45 -12.97
C ASN A 51 12.64 -19.95 -12.63
N GLY A 52 11.42 -20.36 -12.27
CA GLY A 52 11.10 -21.72 -11.86
C GLY A 52 11.57 -22.09 -10.45
N ALA A 53 12.13 -21.14 -9.70
CA ALA A 53 12.63 -21.39 -8.34
C ALA A 53 11.47 -21.75 -7.40
N ARG A 54 11.73 -22.70 -6.51
CA ARG A 54 10.81 -23.12 -5.46
C ARG A 54 11.51 -23.00 -4.12
N LEU A 55 10.84 -22.40 -3.16
CA LEU A 55 11.33 -22.30 -1.79
C LEU A 55 10.22 -22.63 -0.81
N GLU A 56 10.61 -23.14 0.35
CA GLU A 56 9.73 -23.34 1.49
C GLU A 56 10.11 -22.36 2.58
N THR A 57 9.11 -21.73 3.18
CA THR A 57 9.31 -20.77 4.26
C THR A 57 8.07 -20.70 5.14
N TYR A 58 7.99 -19.74 6.05
CA TYR A 58 6.82 -19.47 6.87
C TYR A 58 6.35 -18.03 6.69
N VAL A 59 5.08 -17.79 7.01
CA VAL A 59 4.42 -16.50 6.86
C VAL A 59 4.63 -15.60 8.07
N ILE A 60 4.85 -14.32 7.83
CA ILE A 60 4.70 -13.22 8.80
C ILE A 60 3.52 -12.34 8.35
N ALA A 61 2.70 -11.88 9.29
CA ALA A 61 1.60 -10.98 8.96
C ALA A 61 2.13 -9.57 8.66
N GLY A 62 1.77 -9.03 7.50
CA GLY A 62 1.98 -7.64 7.13
C GLY A 62 0.79 -6.74 7.49
N PRO A 63 0.93 -5.41 7.36
CA PRO A 63 -0.16 -4.48 7.59
C PRO A 63 -1.38 -4.81 6.72
N ARG A 64 -2.58 -4.71 7.31
CA ARG A 64 -3.85 -4.99 6.62
C ARG A 64 -4.11 -3.95 5.51
N GLY A 65 -4.47 -4.40 4.32
CA GLY A 65 -4.83 -3.55 3.18
C GLY A 65 -3.64 -2.90 2.45
N SER A 66 -2.41 -3.27 2.83
CA SER A 66 -1.17 -2.82 2.18
C SER A 66 -0.90 -3.50 0.82
N GLY A 67 -1.49 -4.67 0.59
CA GLY A 67 -1.17 -5.51 -0.57
C GLY A 67 0.25 -6.09 -0.53
N MET A 68 0.94 -6.00 0.61
CA MET A 68 2.32 -6.41 0.78
C MET A 68 2.54 -7.90 0.48
N ILE A 69 3.55 -8.17 -0.33
CA ILE A 69 4.15 -9.50 -0.55
C ILE A 69 5.67 -9.29 -0.49
N CYS A 70 6.25 -9.44 0.70
CA CYS A 70 7.68 -9.22 0.93
C CYS A 70 8.43 -10.54 1.08
N LEU A 71 9.45 -10.78 0.26
CA LEU A 71 10.37 -11.90 0.45
C LEU A 71 11.53 -11.47 1.34
N ASN A 72 11.71 -12.18 2.46
CA ASN A 72 12.72 -11.83 3.44
C ASN A 72 13.92 -12.78 3.42
N GLY A 73 15.09 -12.25 3.78
CA GLY A 73 16.33 -13.01 3.96
C GLY A 73 16.77 -13.74 2.70
N ALA A 74 17.06 -15.04 2.83
CA ALA A 74 17.50 -15.87 1.70
C ALA A 74 16.49 -15.90 0.53
N ALA A 75 15.19 -15.80 0.81
CA ALA A 75 14.15 -15.80 -0.22
C ALA A 75 14.23 -14.54 -1.11
N ALA A 76 14.67 -13.40 -0.56
CA ALA A 76 14.86 -12.17 -1.31
C ALA A 76 15.85 -12.33 -2.48
N ARG A 77 16.86 -13.21 -2.34
CA ARG A 77 17.85 -13.46 -3.40
C ARG A 77 17.25 -14.08 -4.66
N LEU A 78 16.14 -14.82 -4.53
CA LEU A 78 15.50 -15.55 -5.63
C LEU A 78 14.53 -14.69 -6.46
N VAL A 79 14.44 -13.40 -6.15
CA VAL A 79 13.71 -12.39 -6.96
C VAL A 79 14.60 -11.27 -7.46
N LEU A 80 15.90 -11.31 -7.15
CA LEU A 80 16.87 -10.37 -7.70
C LEU A 80 17.20 -10.74 -9.16
N VAL A 81 17.34 -9.72 -9.98
CA VAL A 81 17.69 -9.83 -11.40
C VAL A 81 19.20 -9.73 -11.56
N SER A 82 19.79 -10.67 -12.31
CA SER A 82 21.20 -10.62 -12.68
C SER A 82 21.43 -9.50 -13.68
N SER A 83 22.44 -8.67 -13.42
CA SER A 83 22.83 -7.58 -14.32
C SER A 83 23.51 -8.10 -15.60
N LEU A 84 23.99 -9.35 -15.61
CA LEU A 84 24.59 -9.98 -16.79
C LEU A 84 23.54 -10.57 -17.74
N THR A 85 22.54 -11.25 -17.20
CA THR A 85 21.54 -11.97 -18.01
C THR A 85 20.25 -11.18 -18.19
N GLY A 86 19.97 -10.22 -17.31
CA GLY A 86 18.68 -9.55 -17.24
C GLY A 86 17.56 -10.42 -16.70
N LEU A 87 17.86 -11.58 -16.10
CA LEU A 87 16.86 -12.53 -15.59
C LEU A 87 17.03 -12.78 -14.08
N PRO A 88 15.97 -13.17 -13.35
CA PRO A 88 16.09 -13.53 -11.95
C PRO A 88 16.97 -14.76 -11.72
N TYR A 89 17.74 -14.79 -10.63
CA TYR A 89 18.55 -15.95 -10.26
C TYR A 89 17.68 -17.18 -9.99
N ARG A 90 18.07 -18.35 -10.49
CA ARG A 90 17.32 -19.61 -10.33
C ARG A 90 17.55 -20.24 -8.95
N ASN A 91 18.75 -20.09 -8.42
CA ASN A 91 19.17 -20.63 -7.12
C ASN A 91 20.30 -19.78 -6.52
N THR A 92 20.70 -20.11 -5.30
CA THR A 92 21.74 -19.41 -4.56
C THR A 92 23.14 -19.63 -5.12
N GLU A 93 23.40 -20.78 -5.74
CA GLU A 93 24.71 -21.13 -6.31
C GLU A 93 25.02 -20.25 -7.53
N GLU A 94 24.01 -20.00 -8.36
CA GLU A 94 24.11 -19.13 -9.54
C GLU A 94 24.46 -17.69 -9.15
N VAL A 95 24.05 -17.22 -7.98
CA VAL A 95 24.39 -15.86 -7.51
C VAL A 95 25.92 -15.69 -7.43
N ALA A 96 26.62 -16.65 -6.82
CA ALA A 96 28.07 -16.58 -6.67
C ALA A 96 28.78 -16.66 -8.03
N GLU A 97 28.31 -17.53 -8.92
CA GLU A 97 28.84 -17.64 -10.29
C GLU A 97 28.68 -16.34 -11.08
N MET A 98 27.48 -15.75 -11.08
CA MET A 98 27.19 -14.52 -11.81
C MET A 98 27.97 -13.33 -11.26
N LEU A 99 28.13 -13.24 -9.94
CA LEU A 99 28.97 -12.20 -9.32
C LEU A 99 30.44 -12.35 -9.75
N ALA A 100 30.96 -13.58 -9.79
CA ALA A 100 32.33 -13.84 -10.25
C ALA A 100 32.50 -13.46 -11.73
N ARG A 101 31.56 -13.85 -12.59
CA ARG A 101 31.55 -13.48 -14.02
C ARG A 101 31.44 -11.97 -14.23
N GLY A 102 30.69 -11.28 -13.37
CA GLY A 102 30.48 -9.83 -13.42
C GLY A 102 31.75 -9.00 -13.21
N LEU A 103 32.83 -9.62 -12.71
CA LEU A 103 34.14 -8.99 -12.62
C LEU A 103 34.84 -8.87 -13.99
N THR A 104 34.46 -9.70 -14.96
CA THR A 104 35.15 -9.80 -16.26
C THR A 104 34.23 -9.61 -17.47
N GLU A 105 32.93 -9.80 -17.29
CA GLU A 105 31.94 -9.71 -18.36
C GLU A 105 31.20 -8.36 -18.32
N PRO A 106 30.82 -7.81 -19.48
CA PRO A 106 30.06 -6.57 -19.54
C PRO A 106 28.65 -6.75 -18.98
N VAL A 107 28.19 -5.73 -18.25
CA VAL A 107 26.83 -5.67 -17.72
C VAL A 107 25.83 -5.41 -18.84
N ASN A 108 24.70 -6.12 -18.81
CA ASN A 108 23.63 -6.03 -19.80
C ASN A 108 22.39 -5.30 -19.23
N TRP A 109 22.52 -3.99 -19.04
CA TRP A 109 21.43 -3.15 -18.54
C TRP A 109 20.19 -3.16 -19.44
N GLN A 110 20.36 -3.33 -20.75
CA GLN A 110 19.24 -3.40 -21.70
C GLN A 110 18.36 -4.62 -21.43
N ALA A 111 18.97 -5.78 -21.13
CA ALA A 111 18.22 -6.98 -20.77
C ALA A 111 17.46 -6.79 -19.44
N VAL A 112 18.05 -6.11 -18.46
CA VAL A 112 17.37 -5.79 -17.18
C VAL A 112 16.13 -4.92 -17.42
N LEU A 113 16.27 -3.84 -18.20
CA LEU A 113 15.14 -2.96 -18.54
C LEU A 113 14.07 -3.71 -19.35
N ALA A 114 14.47 -4.58 -20.29
CA ALA A 114 13.54 -5.40 -21.06
C ALA A 114 12.77 -6.40 -20.17
N PHE A 115 13.43 -6.99 -19.17
CA PHE A 115 12.77 -7.87 -18.22
C PHE A 115 11.78 -7.11 -17.32
N GLN A 116 12.14 -5.93 -16.81
CA GLN A 116 11.21 -5.10 -16.03
C GLN A 116 9.91 -4.84 -16.80
N LYS A 117 10.02 -4.48 -18.09
CA LYS A 117 8.86 -4.30 -18.97
C LYS A 117 8.05 -5.58 -19.15
N SER A 118 8.71 -6.72 -19.37
CA SER A 118 8.02 -7.99 -19.61
C SER A 118 7.19 -8.46 -18.41
N ILE A 119 7.54 -8.01 -17.20
CA ILE A 119 6.76 -8.26 -15.98
C ILE A 119 5.82 -7.10 -15.61
N GLY A 120 5.66 -6.11 -16.49
CA GLY A 120 4.69 -5.02 -16.34
C GLY A 120 5.14 -3.86 -15.46
N ILE A 121 6.44 -3.74 -15.16
CA ILE A 121 6.96 -2.55 -14.48
C ILE A 121 6.97 -1.38 -15.45
N THR A 122 6.31 -0.29 -15.06
CA THR A 122 6.18 0.94 -15.86
C THR A 122 7.00 2.10 -15.31
N VAL A 123 7.43 2.01 -14.05
CA VAL A 123 8.22 3.02 -13.35
C VAL A 123 9.39 2.34 -12.63
N SER A 124 10.58 2.92 -12.74
CA SER A 124 11.78 2.48 -12.02
C SER A 124 12.60 3.65 -11.52
N VAL A 125 13.31 3.45 -10.43
CA VAL A 125 14.18 4.45 -9.81
C VAL A 125 15.62 3.92 -9.80
N GLU A 126 16.52 4.63 -10.48
CA GLU A 126 17.96 4.41 -10.47
C GLU A 126 18.55 5.01 -9.19
N LEU A 127 19.06 4.16 -8.31
CA LEU A 127 19.73 4.56 -7.07
C LEU A 127 21.25 4.61 -7.31
N GLY A 128 21.81 5.82 -7.40
CA GLY A 128 23.24 6.06 -7.54
C GLY A 128 23.54 7.39 -8.25
N PRO A 129 24.82 7.81 -8.27
CA PRO A 129 25.24 9.14 -8.73
C PRO A 129 25.10 9.37 -10.24
N GLY A 130 24.61 8.38 -10.98
CA GLY A 130 24.52 8.35 -12.42
C GLY A 130 23.11 8.61 -12.96
N LYS A 131 23.02 8.60 -14.29
CA LYS A 131 21.75 8.62 -15.04
C LYS A 131 21.80 7.58 -16.16
N VAL A 132 22.51 6.47 -15.93
CA VAL A 132 22.84 5.50 -16.98
C VAL A 132 21.58 4.77 -17.42
N LEU A 133 20.79 4.24 -16.48
CA LEU A 133 19.55 3.55 -16.77
C LEU A 133 18.50 4.53 -17.30
N LYS A 134 18.42 5.74 -16.72
CA LYS A 134 17.57 6.82 -17.24
C LYS A 134 17.85 7.14 -18.71
N ARG A 135 19.12 7.26 -19.10
CA ARG A 135 19.50 7.51 -20.51
C ARG A 135 19.19 6.33 -21.41
N LEU A 136 19.46 5.10 -20.95
CA LEU A 136 19.17 3.88 -21.71
C LEU A 136 17.67 3.70 -21.97
N ALA A 137 16.82 4.12 -21.03
CA ALA A 137 15.36 4.07 -21.16
C ALA A 137 14.75 5.36 -21.76
N SER A 138 15.55 6.35 -22.15
CA SER A 138 15.03 7.69 -22.52
C SER A 138 14.10 7.72 -23.73
N SER A 139 14.20 6.75 -24.64
CA SER A 139 13.31 6.58 -25.79
C SER A 139 12.19 5.56 -25.57
N ASP A 140 12.07 5.02 -24.35
CA ASP A 140 11.11 3.98 -24.01
C ASP A 140 9.80 4.59 -23.50
N ALA A 141 8.71 4.35 -24.21
CA ALA A 141 7.39 4.84 -23.83
C ALA A 141 6.70 3.98 -22.76
N GLU A 142 7.15 2.72 -22.58
CA GLU A 142 6.53 1.75 -21.67
C GLU A 142 7.17 1.77 -20.28
N LEU A 143 8.45 2.13 -20.18
CA LEU A 143 9.20 2.18 -18.92
C LEU A 143 9.81 3.56 -18.69
N ARG A 144 9.33 4.24 -17.65
CA ARG A 144 9.89 5.51 -17.19
C ARG A 144 10.90 5.28 -16.06
N VAL A 145 12.13 5.73 -16.27
CA VAL A 145 13.22 5.62 -15.29
C VAL A 145 13.57 6.99 -14.72
N PHE A 146 13.50 7.13 -13.41
CA PHE A 146 13.92 8.30 -12.65
C PHE A 146 15.30 8.06 -12.05
N ALA A 147 16.16 9.09 -11.99
CA ALA A 147 17.44 9.03 -11.29
C ALA A 147 17.30 9.69 -9.92
N PHE A 148 17.60 8.97 -8.84
CA PHE A 148 17.38 9.47 -7.48
C PHE A 148 18.24 10.69 -7.15
N ASP A 149 19.51 10.71 -7.58
CA ASP A 149 20.43 11.82 -7.35
C ASP A 149 20.19 13.03 -8.29
N ASP A 150 19.16 12.99 -9.14
CA ASP A 150 18.74 14.09 -10.01
C ASP A 150 17.65 14.92 -9.35
N LYS A 151 17.97 16.16 -8.94
CA LYS A 151 17.04 17.03 -8.19
C LYS A 151 15.66 17.20 -8.84
N GLU A 152 15.59 17.22 -10.17
CA GLU A 152 14.31 17.31 -10.88
C GLU A 152 13.48 16.03 -10.75
N ASP A 153 14.11 14.87 -10.82
CA ASP A 153 13.43 13.58 -10.65
C ASP A 153 13.09 13.33 -9.18
N GLU A 154 13.96 13.71 -8.25
CA GLU A 154 13.68 13.69 -6.81
C GLU A 154 12.42 14.49 -6.50
N ALA A 155 12.31 15.72 -7.00
CA ALA A 155 11.11 16.55 -6.82
C ALA A 155 9.85 15.89 -7.41
N ARG A 156 9.96 15.22 -8.56
CA ARG A 156 8.85 14.48 -9.17
C ARG A 156 8.47 13.24 -8.37
N LEU A 157 9.44 12.51 -7.83
CA LEU A 157 9.22 11.34 -6.98
C LEU A 157 8.58 11.75 -5.65
N VAL A 158 9.00 12.86 -5.05
CA VAL A 158 8.38 13.43 -3.85
C VAL A 158 6.96 13.89 -4.13
N ALA A 159 6.72 14.57 -5.24
CA ALA A 159 5.37 14.96 -5.64
C ALA A 159 4.47 13.73 -5.90
N ALA A 160 5.02 12.67 -6.49
CA ALA A 160 4.31 11.42 -6.75
C ALA A 160 4.07 10.58 -5.48
N SER A 161 4.98 10.63 -4.50
CA SER A 161 4.81 9.95 -3.21
C SER A 161 3.86 10.71 -2.27
N GLN A 162 3.70 12.01 -2.48
CA GLN A 162 2.66 12.84 -1.85
C GLN A 162 1.32 12.74 -2.58
N SER A 163 1.30 12.27 -3.84
CA SER A 163 0.09 11.94 -4.60
C SER A 163 -0.33 10.47 -4.41
N THR A 164 -0.12 9.92 -3.22
CA THR A 164 -0.85 8.74 -2.78
C THR A 164 -2.24 9.19 -2.33
N ASP A 165 -3.27 8.41 -2.68
CA ASP A 165 -4.65 8.58 -2.24
C ASP A 165 -4.69 8.87 -0.74
N THR A 166 -4.71 10.17 -0.37
CA THR A 166 -4.59 10.60 1.04
C THR A 166 -5.76 10.07 1.86
N TYR A 167 -6.87 9.77 1.18
CA TYR A 167 -8.12 9.38 1.79
C TYR A 167 -8.69 8.13 1.11
N SER A 168 -9.27 7.26 1.92
CA SER A 168 -9.94 6.05 1.47
C SER A 168 -11.45 6.18 1.57
N VAL A 169 -12.18 5.33 0.86
CA VAL A 169 -13.64 5.22 1.01
C VAL A 169 -14.00 4.76 2.43
N GLU A 170 -13.11 4.00 3.04
CA GLU A 170 -13.19 3.52 4.42
C GLU A 170 -13.17 4.69 5.41
N LEU A 171 -12.41 5.77 5.14
CA LEU A 171 -12.44 6.99 5.96
C LEU A 171 -13.85 7.61 5.99
N LEU A 172 -14.49 7.76 4.84
CA LEU A 172 -15.86 8.29 4.74
C LEU A 172 -16.87 7.35 5.41
N THR A 173 -16.68 6.03 5.23
CA THR A 173 -17.49 5.00 5.89
C THR A 173 -17.35 5.07 7.42
N ARG A 174 -16.15 5.38 7.91
CA ARG A 174 -15.90 5.58 9.34
C ARG A 174 -16.59 6.82 9.88
N CYS A 175 -16.64 7.92 9.12
CA CYS A 175 -17.43 9.10 9.47
C CYS A 175 -18.92 8.75 9.65
N LEU A 176 -19.50 7.94 8.76
CA LEU A 176 -20.88 7.45 8.90
C LEU A 176 -21.05 6.62 10.19
N ALA A 177 -20.10 5.75 10.51
CA ALA A 177 -20.14 4.93 11.73
C ALA A 177 -20.04 5.77 13.01
N ILE A 178 -19.22 6.84 13.02
CA ILE A 178 -19.18 7.81 14.12
C ILE A 178 -20.55 8.47 14.25
N ALA A 179 -21.14 8.95 13.16
CA ALA A 179 -22.43 9.61 13.17
C ALA A 179 -23.55 8.74 13.77
N THR A 180 -23.59 7.45 13.45
CA THR A 180 -24.58 6.51 14.01
C THR A 180 -24.29 6.15 15.47
N GLY A 181 -23.02 5.97 15.84
CA GLY A 181 -22.59 5.59 17.18
C GLY A 181 -22.75 6.68 18.26
N LEU A 182 -22.98 7.94 17.87
CA LEU A 182 -23.18 9.04 18.82
C LEU A 182 -24.53 8.94 19.53
N ARG A 183 -24.51 9.07 20.87
CA ARG A 183 -25.72 9.15 21.70
C ARG A 183 -26.53 10.38 21.33
N ASN A 184 -27.80 10.19 21.00
CA ASN A 184 -28.69 11.30 20.75
C ASN A 184 -29.13 11.96 22.06
N ARG A 185 -28.95 13.29 22.17
CA ARG A 185 -29.45 14.11 23.29
C ARG A 185 -30.50 15.14 22.86
N ASN A 186 -30.91 15.13 21.59
CA ASN A 186 -31.92 16.02 21.02
C ASN A 186 -33.11 15.22 20.50
N TRP A 187 -34.31 15.54 20.96
CA TRP A 187 -35.54 14.82 20.62
C TRP A 187 -36.44 15.60 19.65
N ASN A 188 -35.97 16.71 19.08
CA ASN A 188 -36.67 17.45 18.04
C ASN A 188 -36.52 16.73 16.69
N ALA A 189 -37.62 16.18 16.18
CA ALA A 189 -37.63 15.42 14.94
C ALA A 189 -37.21 16.24 13.71
N ASN A 190 -37.59 17.53 13.64
CA ASN A 190 -37.25 18.38 12.50
C ASN A 190 -35.74 18.72 12.50
N GLU A 191 -35.19 19.04 13.67
CA GLU A 191 -33.76 19.28 13.82
C GLU A 191 -32.95 18.00 13.57
N TYR A 192 -33.47 16.83 13.96
CA TYR A 192 -32.83 15.54 13.69
C TYR A 192 -32.81 15.24 12.19
N GLU A 193 -33.92 15.46 11.48
CA GLU A 193 -33.98 15.23 10.04
C GLU A 193 -32.97 16.12 9.29
N GLN A 194 -32.94 17.41 9.62
CA GLN A 194 -32.06 18.39 8.98
C GLN A 194 -30.58 18.21 9.38
N GLY A 195 -30.33 17.91 10.65
CA GLY A 195 -29.00 17.92 11.24
C GLY A 195 -28.28 16.58 11.27
N VAL A 196 -29.02 15.47 11.11
CA VAL A 196 -28.48 14.10 11.13
C VAL A 196 -28.87 13.34 9.88
N ALA A 197 -30.17 13.12 9.64
CA ALA A 197 -30.62 12.17 8.61
C ALA A 197 -30.30 12.62 7.18
N SER A 198 -30.53 13.89 6.85
CA SER A 198 -30.25 14.43 5.51
C SER A 198 -28.74 14.49 5.22
N PRO A 199 -27.87 15.07 6.09
CA PRO A 199 -26.42 15.04 5.88
C PRO A 199 -25.85 13.62 5.80
N TYR A 200 -26.33 12.70 6.64
CA TYR A 200 -25.91 11.29 6.63
C TYR A 200 -26.22 10.63 5.28
N ARG A 201 -27.44 10.78 4.78
CA ARG A 201 -27.84 10.24 3.47
C ARG A 201 -26.98 10.81 2.33
N GLY A 202 -26.63 12.10 2.39
CA GLY A 202 -25.76 12.72 1.41
C GLY A 202 -24.36 12.08 1.35
N VAL A 203 -23.75 11.82 2.51
CA VAL A 203 -22.44 11.14 2.58
C VAL A 203 -22.56 9.65 2.24
N GLN A 204 -23.67 8.99 2.60
CA GLN A 204 -23.93 7.60 2.23
C GLN A 204 -24.01 7.44 0.70
N GLN A 205 -24.78 8.30 0.02
CA GLN A 205 -24.88 8.30 -1.44
C GLN A 205 -23.53 8.61 -2.10
N LEU A 206 -22.73 9.50 -1.50
CA LEU A 206 -21.37 9.76 -1.95
C LEU A 206 -20.50 8.50 -1.87
N VAL A 207 -20.53 7.78 -0.75
CA VAL A 207 -19.77 6.53 -0.56
C VAL A 207 -20.20 5.47 -1.56
N GLU A 208 -21.51 5.29 -1.77
CA GLU A 208 -22.05 4.36 -2.76
C GLU A 208 -21.56 4.71 -4.17
N ARG A 209 -21.66 5.98 -4.57
CA ARG A 209 -21.17 6.48 -5.86
C ARG A 209 -19.67 6.23 -6.05
N LEU A 210 -18.85 6.52 -5.04
CA LEU A 210 -17.40 6.32 -5.13
C LEU A 210 -17.03 4.83 -5.25
N ARG A 211 -17.74 3.94 -4.54
CA ARG A 211 -17.57 2.48 -4.68
C ARG A 211 -17.98 1.97 -6.06
N GLU A 212 -19.06 2.49 -6.62
CA GLU A 212 -19.57 2.09 -7.94
C GLU A 212 -18.68 2.58 -9.08
N THR A 213 -18.17 3.81 -8.97
CA THR A 213 -17.38 4.45 -10.02
C THR A 213 -15.89 4.14 -9.94
N GLY A 214 -15.39 3.74 -8.77
CA GLY A 214 -13.95 3.60 -8.49
C GLY A 214 -13.20 4.94 -8.49
N GLU A 215 -13.93 6.06 -8.37
CA GLU A 215 -13.33 7.40 -8.30
C GLU A 215 -12.52 7.56 -7.00
N GLN A 216 -11.36 8.22 -7.10
CA GLN A 216 -10.50 8.51 -5.95
C GLN A 216 -11.16 9.49 -4.97
N VAL A 217 -10.83 9.35 -3.68
CA VAL A 217 -11.39 10.22 -2.64
C VAL A 217 -10.59 11.52 -2.55
N ALA A 218 -11.10 12.57 -3.19
CA ALA A 218 -10.55 13.93 -3.08
C ALA A 218 -10.90 14.63 -1.74
N ASP A 219 -10.13 15.67 -1.40
CA ASP A 219 -10.35 16.54 -0.23
C ASP A 219 -11.79 17.03 -0.08
N ALA A 220 -12.45 17.37 -1.20
CA ALA A 220 -13.83 17.84 -1.20
C ALA A 220 -14.81 16.80 -0.64
N HIS A 221 -14.56 15.50 -0.88
CA HIS A 221 -15.35 14.41 -0.33
C HIS A 221 -15.16 14.28 1.19
N VAL A 222 -13.93 14.42 1.67
CA VAL A 222 -13.63 14.40 3.11
C VAL A 222 -14.23 15.61 3.81
N GLN A 223 -14.11 16.81 3.23
CA GLN A 223 -14.74 18.02 3.76
C GLN A 223 -16.26 17.86 3.88
N GLN A 224 -16.91 17.22 2.91
CA GLN A 224 -18.34 16.91 2.97
C GLN A 224 -18.68 15.97 4.13
N ALA A 225 -17.88 14.93 4.35
CA ALA A 225 -18.07 14.00 5.47
C ALA A 225 -17.82 14.66 6.84
N LEU A 226 -16.82 15.55 6.93
CA LEU A 226 -16.55 16.32 8.14
C LEU A 226 -17.67 17.32 8.43
N ALA A 227 -18.18 18.03 7.42
CA ALA A 227 -19.32 18.93 7.57
C ALA A 227 -20.58 18.18 8.06
N MET A 228 -20.79 16.95 7.56
CA MET A 228 -21.82 16.05 8.08
C MET A 228 -21.60 15.73 9.56
N LEU A 229 -20.38 15.32 9.96
CA LEU A 229 -20.06 15.03 11.35
C LEU A 229 -20.26 16.24 12.26
N GLU A 230 -19.84 17.44 11.84
CA GLU A 230 -20.06 18.67 12.60
C GLU A 230 -21.53 18.97 12.81
N SER A 231 -22.35 18.80 11.77
CA SER A 231 -23.80 18.92 11.89
C SER A 231 -24.35 17.90 12.90
N VAL A 232 -23.93 16.64 12.82
CA VAL A 232 -24.38 15.58 13.72
C VAL A 232 -23.95 15.84 15.17
N PHE A 233 -22.70 16.27 15.40
CA PHE A 233 -22.20 16.60 16.74
C PHE A 233 -23.04 17.71 17.38
N ARG A 234 -23.32 18.77 16.62
CA ARG A 234 -24.15 19.90 17.06
C ARG A 234 -25.57 19.42 17.37
N THR A 235 -26.21 18.72 16.44
CA THR A 235 -27.62 18.33 16.58
C THR A 235 -27.81 17.29 17.68
N LYS A 236 -26.91 16.33 17.86
CA LYS A 236 -27.00 15.34 18.93
C LYS A 236 -26.53 15.85 20.29
N GLY A 237 -25.99 17.08 20.37
CA GLY A 237 -25.48 17.67 21.62
C GLY A 237 -24.23 16.95 22.15
N THR A 238 -23.30 16.59 21.26
CA THR A 238 -22.03 15.95 21.63
C THR A 238 -21.11 16.95 22.32
N SER A 239 -20.42 16.56 23.40
CA SER A 239 -19.47 17.44 24.10
C SER A 239 -18.24 17.73 23.23
N ALA A 240 -17.58 18.86 23.47
CA ALA A 240 -16.34 19.22 22.79
C ALA A 240 -15.25 18.15 22.97
N GLU A 241 -15.08 17.62 24.18
CA GLU A 241 -14.12 16.56 24.49
C GLU A 241 -14.41 15.26 23.70
N GLU A 242 -15.69 14.86 23.58
CA GLU A 242 -16.03 13.67 22.78
C GLU A 242 -15.85 13.94 21.28
N LYS A 243 -16.18 15.14 20.78
CA LYS A 243 -15.90 15.54 19.40
C LYS A 243 -14.40 15.41 19.09
N GLU A 244 -13.55 16.02 19.92
CA GLU A 244 -12.09 16.01 19.75
C GLU A 244 -11.54 14.58 19.78
N ARG A 245 -11.91 13.78 20.78
CA ARG A 245 -11.46 12.38 20.88
C ARG A 245 -11.85 11.54 19.67
N ARG A 246 -13.05 11.72 19.11
CA ARG A 246 -13.51 10.98 17.93
C ARG A 246 -12.73 11.37 16.67
N LEU A 247 -12.46 12.65 16.49
CA LEU A 247 -11.68 13.15 15.35
C LEU A 247 -10.20 12.76 15.47
N ALA A 248 -9.60 12.85 16.66
CA ALA A 248 -8.22 12.42 16.89
C ALA A 248 -8.03 10.93 16.59
N ARG A 249 -8.94 10.08 17.08
CA ARG A 249 -8.94 8.65 16.77
C ARG A 249 -9.16 8.36 15.28
N LEU A 250 -9.95 9.18 14.60
CA LEU A 250 -10.15 9.06 13.16
C LEU A 250 -8.86 9.38 12.39
N CYS A 251 -8.07 10.38 12.83
CA CYS A 251 -6.75 10.62 12.26
C CYS A 251 -5.80 9.44 12.49
N GLU A 252 -5.75 8.92 13.72
CA GLU A 252 -4.90 7.79 14.10
C GLU A 252 -5.25 6.50 13.33
N GLU A 253 -6.54 6.19 13.17
CA GLU A 253 -7.03 4.98 12.49
C GLU A 253 -6.68 4.96 10.98
N PHE A 254 -6.44 6.13 10.39
CA PHE A 254 -6.14 6.30 8.96
C PHE A 254 -4.76 6.90 8.70
N ASP A 255 -3.90 6.96 9.71
CA ASP A 255 -2.54 7.51 9.64
C ASP A 255 -2.48 8.93 9.02
N LEU A 256 -3.46 9.77 9.37
CA LEU A 256 -3.57 11.13 8.86
C LEU A 256 -2.88 12.13 9.80
N PRO A 257 -1.98 13.00 9.31
CA PRO A 257 -1.36 14.03 10.14
C PRO A 257 -2.39 15.07 10.62
N SER A 258 -3.41 15.34 9.80
CA SER A 258 -4.55 16.20 10.13
C SER A 258 -5.72 15.96 9.17
N LEU A 259 -6.92 16.40 9.58
CA LEU A 259 -8.10 16.42 8.72
C LEU A 259 -8.27 17.82 8.11
N PRO A 260 -8.72 17.92 6.84
CA PRO A 260 -8.86 19.19 6.16
C PRO A 260 -9.85 20.11 6.90
N GLY A 261 -9.41 21.32 7.24
CA GLY A 261 -10.21 22.31 7.98
C GLY A 261 -10.27 22.07 9.50
N VAL A 262 -9.59 21.06 10.03
CA VAL A 262 -9.46 20.81 11.48
C VAL A 262 -8.06 21.23 11.92
N THR A 263 -7.96 22.26 12.76
CA THR A 263 -6.68 22.65 13.38
C THR A 263 -6.14 21.50 14.24
N PRO A 264 -4.85 21.13 14.10
CA PRO A 264 -4.23 20.11 14.94
C PRO A 264 -4.36 20.46 16.42
N TYR A 265 -4.71 19.47 17.23
CA TYR A 265 -4.78 19.63 18.67
C TYR A 265 -3.36 19.81 19.23
N ALA A 266 -3.05 21.00 19.76
CA ALA A 266 -1.85 21.24 20.55
C ALA A 266 -2.08 20.71 21.98
N GLY A 267 -2.27 19.39 22.11
CA GLY A 267 -2.42 18.71 23.39
C GLY A 267 -1.14 18.02 23.80
N SER A 268 -0.67 18.34 25.00
CA SER A 268 0.61 17.91 25.57
C SER A 268 0.90 16.42 25.41
N LEU A 269 2.08 16.13 24.85
CA LEU A 269 2.84 14.92 25.16
C LEU A 269 2.98 14.82 26.69
N LEU A 270 2.23 13.92 27.30
CA LEU A 270 2.52 13.29 28.59
C LEU A 270 2.19 11.81 28.49
#